data_AF-A0A562QWD1-F1
#
_entry.id   AF-A0A562QWD1-F1
#
_cell.length_a   1.000
_cell.length_b   1.000
_cell.length_c   1.000
_cell.angle_alpha   90.00
_cell.angle_beta   90.00
_cell.angle_gamma   90.00
#
_symmetry.space_group_name_H-M   'P 1'
#
loop_
_entity.id
_entity.type
_entity.pdbx_description
1 polymer ?
#
loop_
_entity_poly.entity_id
_entity_poly.type
_entity_poly.pdbx_seq_one_letter_code
_entity_poly.pdbx_strand_id
1 'polypeptide(L)' 'MLKKTILLVAALLCFSCASAEARRLHHERWYQDQWCDIHEGKTEVRLADGTRADCVTTTIGHPLVLAAKSCLEAT' A
#
# COMPACT_ATOMS: atom_id res chain seq x y z
N MET A 1 -26.55 -31.92 17.66
CA MET A 1 -25.17 -32.03 17.14
C MET A 1 -24.70 -30.75 16.43
N LEU A 2 -25.58 -29.99 15.77
CA LEU A 2 -25.27 -28.75 15.05
C LEU A 2 -24.57 -27.65 15.88
N LYS A 3 -24.96 -27.42 17.15
CA LYS A 3 -24.32 -26.42 18.02
C LYS A 3 -22.83 -26.71 18.31
N LYS A 4 -22.44 -27.99 18.42
CA LYS A 4 -21.04 -28.39 18.64
C LYS A 4 -20.21 -28.19 17.37
N THR A 5 -20.78 -28.49 16.21
CA THR A 5 -20.11 -28.26 14.91
C THR A 5 -19.90 -26.76 14.66
N ILE A 6 -20.88 -25.91 14.98
CA ILE A 6 -20.76 -24.45 14.86
C ILE A 6 -19.64 -23.92 15.77
N LEU A 7 -19.57 -24.38 17.03
CA LEU A 7 -18.53 -23.97 17.97
C LEU A 7 -17.12 -24.39 17.49
N LEU A 8 -16.99 -25.59 16.91
CA LEU A 8 -15.72 -26.07 16.36
C LEU A 8 -15.28 -25.26 15.14
N VAL A 9 -16.19 -24.95 14.21
CA VAL A 9 -15.89 -24.14 13.03
C VAL A 9 -15.51 -22.70 13.43
N ALA A 10 -16.21 -22.12 14.40
CA ALA A 10 -15.89 -20.78 14.92
C ALA A 10 -14.51 -20.75 15.59
N ALA A 11 -14.17 -21.76 16.39
CA ALA A 11 -12.85 -21.88 17.01
C ALA A 11 -11.74 -22.03 15.97
N LEU A 12 -11.98 -22.81 14.90
CA LEU A 12 -11.02 -23.01 13.82
C LEU A 12 -10.78 -21.73 13.01
N LEU A 13 -11.83 -20.95 12.76
CA LEU A 13 -11.74 -19.66 12.07
C LEU A 13 -11.01 -18.60 12.90
N CYS A 14 -11.24 -18.55 14.22
CA CYS A 14 -10.52 -17.63 15.09
C CYS A 14 -9.02 -17.95 15.18
N PHE A 15 -8.64 -19.22 15.07
CA PHE A 15 -7.23 -19.64 15.11
C PHE A 15 -6.46 -19.30 13.83
N SER A 16 -7.15 -19.14 12.69
CA SER A 16 -6.52 -18.86 11.39
C SER A 16 -6.15 -17.40 11.18
N CYS A 17 -6.60 -16.47 12.03
CA CYS A 17 -6.28 -15.04 11.93
C CYS A 17 -4.99 -14.61 12.65
N ALA A 18 -4.23 -15.55 13.25
CA ALA A 18 -3.20 -15.23 14.24
C ALA A 18 -1.85 -14.71 13.69
N SER A 19 -1.69 -14.47 12.38
CA SER A 19 -0.39 -14.02 11.83
C SER A 19 -0.50 -13.09 10.62
N ALA A 20 -1.16 -11.94 10.79
CA ALA A 20 -0.95 -10.81 9.91
C ALA A 20 0.10 -9.87 10.52
N GLU A 21 1.39 -10.21 10.36
CA GLU A 21 2.48 -9.31 10.74
C GLU A 21 2.66 -8.23 9.68
N ALA A 22 1.93 -7.12 9.82
CA ALA A 22 2.18 -5.91 9.05
C ALA A 22 3.43 -5.20 9.57
N ARG A 23 4.62 -5.72 9.23
CA ARG A 23 5.89 -5.11 9.62
C ARG A 23 6.21 -3.95 8.67
N ARG A 24 6.28 -2.73 9.21
CA ARG A 24 6.86 -1.59 8.49
C ARG A 24 8.37 -1.79 8.35
N LEU A 25 8.80 -2.33 7.21
CA LEU A 25 10.22 -2.59 6.92
C LEU A 25 10.99 -1.29 6.68
N HIS A 26 10.39 -0.34 5.97
CA HIS A 26 11.00 0.95 5.66
C HIS A 26 10.04 2.12 5.93
N HIS A 27 10.60 3.32 6.04
CA HIS A 27 9.81 4.55 6.10
C HIS A 27 9.13 4.81 4.75
N GLU A 28 8.00 5.50 4.76
CA GLU A 28 7.22 5.85 3.55
C GLU A 28 8.09 6.47 2.45
N ARG A 29 9.03 7.35 2.83
CA ARG A 29 9.97 7.99 1.91
C ARG A 29 10.80 7.01 1.09
N TRP A 30 11.21 5.89 1.67
CA TRP A 30 11.95 4.86 0.94
C TRP A 30 11.12 4.31 -0.23
N TYR A 31 9.84 4.00 0.02
CA TYR A 31 8.95 3.51 -1.03
C TYR A 31 8.62 4.58 -2.08
N GLN A 32 8.47 5.84 -1.65
CA GLN A 32 8.30 6.98 -2.55
C GLN A 32 9.49 7.12 -3.50
N ASP A 33 10.71 7.10 -2.96
CA ASP A 33 11.95 7.21 -3.73
C ASP A 33 12.09 6.03 -4.71
N GLN A 34 11.91 4.79 -4.25
CA GLN A 34 11.98 3.60 -5.12
C GLN A 34 10.99 3.66 -6.29
N TRP A 35 9.74 4.06 -6.02
CA TRP A 35 8.73 4.17 -7.07
C TRP A 35 9.10 5.26 -8.10
N CYS A 36 9.51 6.43 -7.61
CA CYS A 36 9.88 7.54 -8.48
C CYS A 36 11.11 7.27 -9.33
N ASP A 37 12.14 6.65 -8.76
CA ASP A 37 13.37 6.32 -9.47
C ASP A 37 13.09 5.38 -10.66
N ILE A 38 12.23 4.37 -10.47
CA ILE A 38 11.86 3.40 -11.52
C ILE A 38 11.09 4.07 -12.67
N HIS A 39 10.28 5.08 -12.37
CA HIS A 39 9.41 5.72 -13.35
C HIS A 39 9.97 7.05 -13.88
N GLU A 40 11.26 7.32 -13.65
CA GLU A 40 11.94 8.55 -14.05
C GLU A 40 11.16 9.81 -13.60
N GLY A 41 10.56 9.72 -12.40
CA GLY A 41 9.69 10.72 -11.83
C GLY A 41 10.41 11.75 -10.97
N LYS A 42 9.67 12.79 -10.57
CA LYS A 42 10.09 13.75 -9.54
C LYS A 42 9.33 13.50 -8.26
N THR A 43 10.07 13.25 -7.17
CA THR A 43 9.52 12.99 -5.83
C THR A 43 9.05 14.28 -5.15
N GLU A 44 7.94 14.20 -4.40
CA GLU A 44 7.41 15.28 -3.54
C GLU A 44 7.20 16.64 -4.25
N VAL A 45 6.48 16.64 -5.38
CA VAL A 45 6.18 17.86 -6.14
C VAL A 45 4.94 18.56 -5.58
N ARG A 46 5.01 19.88 -5.37
CA ARG A 46 3.81 20.69 -5.12
C ARG A 46 3.09 21.01 -6.43
N LEU A 47 1.82 20.66 -6.50
CA LEU A 47 0.94 20.92 -7.63
C LEU A 47 0.39 22.35 -7.60
N ALA A 48 -0.22 22.77 -8.71
CA ALA A 48 -0.77 24.12 -8.87
C ALA A 48 -1.91 24.44 -7.89
N ASP A 49 -2.64 23.42 -7.43
CA ASP A 49 -3.68 23.54 -6.40
C ASP A 49 -3.11 23.57 -4.97
N GLY A 50 -1.78 23.55 -4.81
CA GLY A 50 -1.09 23.55 -3.52
C GLY A 50 -1.01 22.18 -2.85
N THR A 51 -1.58 21.14 -3.45
CA THR A 51 -1.46 19.77 -2.94
C THR A 51 -0.06 19.21 -3.24
N ARG A 52 0.33 18.15 -2.51
CA ARG A 52 1.60 17.44 -2.73
C ARG A 52 1.33 16.14 -3.48
N ALA A 53 2.02 15.95 -4.59
CA ALA A 53 2.16 14.68 -5.28
C ALA A 53 3.40 13.96 -4.74
N ASP A 54 3.26 12.68 -4.37
CA ASP A 54 4.41 11.89 -3.91
C ASP A 54 5.37 11.60 -5.07
N CYS A 55 4.84 11.38 -6.28
CA CYS A 55 5.61 11.25 -7.50
C CYS A 55 4.93 11.91 -8.70
N VAL A 56 5.70 12.57 -9.58
CA VAL A 56 5.21 13.10 -10.86
C VAL A 56 6.08 12.58 -12.00
N THR A 57 5.48 11.81 -12.91
CA THR A 57 6.14 11.27 -14.10
C THR A 57 5.66 11.97 -15.37
N THR A 58 6.48 11.95 -16.41
CA THR A 58 6.16 12.56 -17.71
C THR A 58 5.59 11.50 -18.67
N THR A 59 4.39 10.98 -18.38
CA THR A 59 3.70 10.12 -19.34
C THR A 59 2.91 10.99 -20.33
N ILE A 60 2.91 10.59 -21.61
CA ILE A 60 2.18 11.26 -22.69
C ILE A 60 0.67 11.16 -22.40
N GLY A 61 0.08 12.18 -21.77
CA GLY A 61 -1.38 12.28 -21.61
C GLY A 61 -1.83 13.05 -20.37
N HIS A 62 -1.32 12.71 -19.19
CA HIS A 62 -1.65 13.38 -17.92
C HIS A 62 -0.55 13.09 -16.89
N PRO A 63 -0.22 14.03 -15.96
CA PRO A 63 0.67 13.71 -14.86
C PRO A 63 0.02 12.62 -14.02
N LEU A 64 0.56 11.41 -14.06
CA LEU A 64 0.12 10.32 -13.20
C LEU A 64 0.62 10.66 -11.79
N VAL A 65 -0.21 11.36 -11.02
CA VAL A 65 0.01 11.58 -9.59
C VAL A 65 -0.38 10.30 -8.88
N LEU A 66 0.54 9.34 -8.84
CA LEU A 66 0.42 8.23 -7.92
C LEU A 66 0.87 8.74 -6.56
N ALA A 67 -0.10 8.91 -5.67
CA ALA A 67 0.21 8.89 -4.26
C ALA A 67 0.86 7.53 -3.98
N ALA A 68 2.00 7.51 -3.30
CA ALA A 68 2.59 6.28 -2.77
C ALA A 68 1.73 5.68 -1.64
N LYS A 69 0.46 6.07 -1.58
CA LYS A 69 -0.57 5.48 -0.74
C LYS A 69 -0.93 4.12 -1.31
N SER A 70 -0.16 3.14 -0.85
CA SER A 70 -0.69 2.01 -0.05
C SER A 70 -0.21 0.64 -0.53
N CYS A 71 0.34 0.51 -1.73
CA CYS A 71 0.33 -0.78 -2.40
C CYS A 71 1.53 -0.96 -3.33
N LEU A 72 2.72 -1.22 -2.79
CA LEU A 72 3.43 -2.39 -3.33
C LEU A 72 2.68 -3.59 -2.72
N GLU A 73 1.50 -3.90 -3.27
CA GLU A 73 0.73 -5.07 -2.90
C GLU A 73 1.61 -6.31 -3.10
N ALA A 74 1.64 -7.16 -2.07
CA ALA A 74 2.15 -8.53 -2.11
C ALA A 74 3.68 -8.68 -2.29
N THR A 75 4.38 -8.71 -1.16
CA THR A 75 5.23 -9.85 -0.75
C THR A 75 5.36 -9.86 0.76
#